data_AF-T0Z0X0-F1
#
_entry.id   AF-T0Z0X0-F1
#
_cell.length_a   1.000
_cell.length_b   1.000
_cell.length_c   1.000
_cell.angle_alpha   90.00
_cell.angle_beta   90.00
_cell.angle_gamma   90.00
#
_symmetry.space_group_name_H-M   'P 1'
#
loop_
_entity.id
_entity.type
_entity.pdbx_description
1 polymer ?
#
loop_
_entity_poly.entity_id
_entity_poly.type
_entity_poly.pdbx_seq_one_letter_code
_entity_poly.pdbx_strand_id
1 'polypeptide(L)'
;MCERYVLPDQGVAERELAPESKWWRFSASFNVAPARYVPAVRLHEGHSEAVMMRWGLIPAWANGDESAGHWLRLASSTLEDGPLFRGPWLNGQRCILPFAGFYTWRLTPAGYRQPYFVHVNGRSVFAVAGIWDRTESDDGDV
;
A
#
# COMPACT_ATOMS: atom_id res chain seq x y z
N MET A 1 0.79 15.18 2.68
CA MET A 1 -0.03 13.95 2.64
C MET A 1 0.60 13.00 1.61
N CYS A 2 0.82 11.72 1.92
CA CYS A 2 1.33 10.75 0.93
C CYS A 2 0.14 10.25 0.10
N GLU A 3 -0.08 10.89 -1.05
CA GLU A 3 -1.15 10.54 -1.99
C GLU A 3 -0.59 9.86 -3.24
N ARG A 4 0.72 9.97 -3.46
CA ARG A 4 1.43 9.38 -4.60
C ARG A 4 2.78 8.88 -4.16
N TYR A 5 3.21 7.76 -4.72
CA TYR A 5 4.53 7.22 -4.42
C TYR A 5 5.23 6.65 -5.65
N VAL A 6 6.52 6.39 -5.49
CA VAL A 6 7.39 5.86 -6.52
C VAL A 6 7.60 4.37 -6.27
N LEU A 7 7.19 3.56 -7.25
CA LEU A 7 7.51 2.14 -7.27
C LEU A 7 8.95 1.94 -7.75
N PRO A 8 9.76 1.19 -7.00
CA PRO A 8 11.10 0.84 -7.43
C PRO A 8 11.09 -0.16 -8.58
N ASP A 9 12.28 -0.44 -9.11
CA ASP A 9 12.48 -1.61 -9.96
C ASP A 9 12.17 -2.92 -9.21
N GLN A 10 11.56 -3.89 -9.89
CA GLN A 10 11.14 -5.16 -9.30
C GLN A 10 12.34 -5.95 -8.75
N GLY A 11 13.45 -6.03 -9.49
CA GLY A 11 14.63 -6.77 -9.04
C GLY A 11 15.30 -6.15 -7.82
N VAL A 12 15.26 -4.82 -7.71
CA VAL A 12 15.71 -4.12 -6.49
C VAL A 12 14.77 -4.40 -5.33
N ALA A 13 13.45 -4.35 -5.53
CA ALA A 13 12.47 -4.65 -4.48
C ALA A 13 12.60 -6.08 -3.95
N GLU A 14 12.79 -7.05 -4.84
CA GLU A 14 12.98 -8.46 -4.47
C GLU A 14 14.26 -8.70 -3.68
N ARG A 15 15.35 -8.00 -4.00
CA ARG A 15 16.60 -8.09 -3.24
C ARG A 15 16.47 -7.50 -1.84
N GLU A 16 15.75 -6.39 -1.71
CA GLU A 16 15.61 -5.66 -0.44
C GLU A 16 14.58 -6.30 0.49
N LEU A 17 13.48 -6.82 -0.05
CA LEU A 17 12.42 -7.45 0.75
C LEU A 17 12.56 -8.97 0.89
N ALA A 18 13.30 -9.62 -0.02
CA ALA A 18 13.59 -11.06 -0.02
C ALA A 18 12.38 -11.98 0.27
N PRO A 19 11.23 -11.82 -0.42
CA PRO A 19 10.08 -12.71 -0.22
C PRO A 19 10.39 -14.14 -0.71
N GLU A 20 9.88 -15.14 0.00
CA GLU A 20 10.04 -16.56 -0.35
C GLU A 20 9.34 -16.90 -1.66
N SER A 21 8.10 -16.43 -1.83
CA SER A 21 7.29 -16.63 -3.04
C SER A 21 7.06 -15.32 -3.78
N LYS A 22 7.14 -15.34 -5.11
CA LYS A 22 7.10 -14.13 -5.97
C LYS A 22 6.03 -14.27 -7.04
N TRP A 23 4.79 -13.96 -6.69
CA TRP A 23 3.64 -14.00 -7.60
C TRP A 23 3.38 -12.66 -8.30
N TRP A 24 4.03 -11.59 -7.84
CA TRP A 24 3.89 -10.27 -8.44
C TRP A 24 4.57 -10.16 -9.81
N ARG A 25 4.11 -9.20 -10.61
CA ARG A 25 4.83 -8.70 -11.77
C ARG A 25 4.48 -7.24 -11.96
N PHE A 26 5.48 -6.37 -11.94
CA PHE A 26 5.26 -4.94 -12.07
C PHE A 26 6.46 -4.25 -12.74
N SER A 27 6.28 -2.99 -13.10
CA SER A 27 7.33 -2.13 -13.62
C SER A 27 7.46 -0.91 -12.74
N ALA A 28 8.66 -0.34 -12.69
CA ALA A 28 8.90 0.91 -11.97
C ALA A 28 7.93 2.01 -12.44
N SER A 29 7.49 2.84 -11.50
CA SER A 29 6.58 3.95 -11.78
C SER A 29 6.89 5.12 -10.88
N PHE A 30 7.05 6.31 -11.47
CA PHE A 30 7.36 7.53 -10.75
C PHE A 30 6.13 8.25 -10.20
N ASN A 31 4.91 7.76 -10.45
CA ASN A 31 3.70 8.49 -10.08
C ASN A 31 2.51 7.55 -9.84
N VAL A 32 2.66 6.61 -8.90
CA VAL A 32 1.57 5.69 -8.56
C VAL A 32 0.42 6.46 -7.93
N ALA A 33 -0.78 6.20 -8.44
CA ALA A 33 -2.04 6.76 -8.01
C ALA A 33 -2.76 5.82 -7.03
N PRO A 34 -3.66 6.36 -6.18
CA PRO A 34 -4.68 5.57 -5.50
C PRO A 34 -5.46 4.65 -6.46
N ALA A 35 -6.06 3.59 -5.91
CA ALA A 35 -6.85 2.60 -6.64
C ALA A 35 -6.08 1.78 -7.70
N ARG A 36 -4.75 1.84 -7.69
CA ARG A 36 -3.91 0.99 -8.55
C ARG A 36 -3.52 -0.28 -7.81
N TYR A 37 -3.39 -1.38 -8.56
CA TYR A 37 -2.72 -2.57 -8.04
C TYR A 37 -1.22 -2.31 -7.92
N VAL A 38 -0.68 -2.62 -6.75
CA VAL A 38 0.70 -2.37 -6.36
C VAL A 38 1.31 -3.59 -5.70
N PRO A 39 2.63 -3.78 -5.78
CA PRO A 39 3.31 -4.86 -5.07
C PRO A 39 3.19 -4.68 -3.55
N ALA A 40 2.90 -5.78 -2.88
CA ALA A 40 2.94 -5.91 -1.44
C ALA A 40 3.51 -7.28 -1.06
N VAL A 41 4.28 -7.34 0.02
CA VAL A 41 4.67 -8.61 0.65
C VAL A 41 3.81 -8.82 1.88
N ARG A 42 3.17 -9.98 1.98
CA ARG A 42 2.39 -10.41 3.16
C ARG A 42 2.86 -11.77 3.63
N LEU A 43 2.44 -12.14 4.84
CA LEU A 43 2.52 -13.53 5.30
C LEU A 43 1.26 -14.28 4.89
N HIS A 44 1.45 -15.45 4.30
CA HIS A 44 0.38 -16.40 3.98
C HIS A 44 0.87 -17.80 4.33
N GLU A 45 0.09 -18.53 5.15
CA GLU A 45 0.43 -19.89 5.61
C GLU A 45 1.85 -20.04 6.20
N GLY A 46 2.34 -18.99 6.87
CA GLY A 46 3.68 -18.98 7.49
C GLY A 46 4.82 -18.59 6.56
N HIS A 47 4.55 -18.36 5.28
CA HIS A 47 5.53 -17.97 4.27
C HIS A 47 5.32 -16.53 3.80
N SER A 48 6.42 -15.86 3.48
CA SER A 48 6.38 -14.54 2.86
C SER A 48 6.07 -14.65 1.36
N GLU A 49 4.98 -14.04 0.93
CA GLU A 49 4.61 -13.99 -0.49
C GLU A 49 4.48 -12.55 -1.00
N ALA A 50 5.01 -12.35 -2.20
CA ALA A 50 4.99 -11.12 -2.95
C ALA A 50 3.84 -11.16 -3.96
N VAL A 51 2.83 -10.31 -3.78
CA VAL A 51 1.58 -10.29 -4.55
C VAL A 51 1.23 -8.88 -5.02
N MET A 52 0.33 -8.76 -5.99
CA MET A 52 -0.25 -7.47 -6.38
C MET A 52 -1.54 -7.25 -5.58
N MET A 53 -1.68 -6.09 -4.96
CA MET A 53 -2.85 -5.70 -4.16
C MET A 53 -3.32 -4.31 -4.54
N ARG A 54 -4.62 -4.04 -4.41
CA ARG A 54 -5.16 -2.70 -4.61
C ARG A 54 -4.65 -1.72 -3.54
N TRP A 55 -4.08 -0.59 -3.96
CA TRP A 55 -3.70 0.48 -3.04
C TRP A 55 -4.88 1.39 -2.73
N GLY A 56 -5.40 1.25 -1.51
CA GLY A 56 -6.63 1.88 -1.04
C GLY A 56 -7.56 0.78 -0.58
N LEU A 57 -7.67 0.63 0.74
CA LEU A 57 -8.48 -0.40 1.36
C LEU A 57 -9.94 -0.26 0.89
N ILE A 58 -10.57 -1.37 0.52
CA ILE A 58 -12.01 -1.49 0.42
C ILE A 58 -12.41 -2.46 1.53
N PRO A 59 -13.26 -2.04 2.49
CA PRO A 59 -13.66 -2.89 3.60
C PRO A 59 -14.39 -4.13 3.12
N ALA A 60 -14.21 -5.26 3.81
CA ALA A 60 -14.88 -6.51 3.44
C ALA A 60 -16.41 -6.38 3.30
N TRP A 61 -17.07 -5.57 4.14
CA TRP A 61 -18.53 -5.35 4.11
C TRP A 61 -19.02 -4.62 2.85
N ALA A 62 -18.12 -4.00 2.08
CA ALA A 62 -18.48 -3.26 0.88
C ALA A 62 -18.59 -4.16 -0.36
N ASN A 63 -18.33 -5.46 -0.26
CA ASN A 63 -18.46 -6.43 -1.37
C ASN A 63 -17.84 -5.92 -2.70
N GLY A 64 -16.62 -5.41 -2.64
CA GLY A 64 -15.93 -4.87 -3.81
C GLY A 64 -16.42 -3.51 -4.32
N ASP A 65 -17.41 -2.87 -3.70
CA ASP A 65 -17.89 -1.54 -4.10
C ASP A 65 -16.81 -0.47 -3.87
N GLU A 66 -16.11 -0.11 -4.94
CA GLU A 66 -15.07 0.91 -4.91
C GLU A 66 -15.59 2.31 -4.52
N SER A 67 -16.90 2.54 -4.67
CA SER A 67 -17.54 3.81 -4.32
C SER A 67 -17.74 3.99 -2.82
N ALA A 68 -17.73 2.88 -2.05
CA ALA A 68 -17.85 2.89 -0.60
C ALA A 68 -16.69 3.62 0.09
N GLY A 69 -15.55 3.78 -0.61
CA GLY A 69 -14.40 4.56 -0.19
C GLY A 69 -13.08 3.85 -0.46
N HIS A 70 -12.00 4.62 -0.50
CA HIS A 70 -10.64 4.07 -0.61
C HIS A 70 -9.74 4.70 0.45
N TRP A 71 -9.43 3.92 1.49
CA TRP A 71 -8.60 4.37 2.59
C TRP A 71 -7.14 4.07 2.30
N LEU A 72 -6.38 5.11 1.96
CA LEU A 72 -4.97 4.98 1.59
C LEU A 72 -4.04 4.93 2.80
N ARG A 73 -4.51 5.43 3.95
CA ARG A 73 -3.71 5.67 5.15
C ARG A 73 -4.62 5.57 6.38
N LEU A 74 -4.00 5.24 7.50
CA LEU A 74 -4.63 5.20 8.81
C LEU A 74 -3.69 5.80 9.85
N ALA A 75 -4.25 6.32 10.94
CA ALA A 75 -3.45 6.65 12.11
C ALA A 75 -3.22 5.37 12.91
N SER A 76 -2.03 5.15 13.45
CA SER A 76 -1.74 3.96 14.25
C SER A 76 -2.70 3.82 15.44
N SER A 77 -3.14 4.94 16.01
CA SER A 77 -4.14 4.99 17.09
C SER A 77 -5.52 4.45 16.69
N THR A 78 -5.83 4.31 15.39
CA THR A 78 -7.11 3.78 14.91
C THR A 78 -7.04 2.30 14.56
N LEU A 79 -5.89 1.63 14.73
CA LEU A 79 -5.74 0.22 14.39
C LEU A 79 -6.60 -0.68 15.28
N GLU A 80 -6.63 -0.43 16.58
CA GLU A 80 -7.30 -1.30 17.55
C GLU A 80 -8.79 -1.00 17.67
N ASP A 81 -9.18 0.27 17.57
CA ASP A 81 -10.57 0.70 17.84
C ASP A 81 -11.33 1.16 16.59
N GLY A 82 -10.64 1.31 15.45
CA GLY A 82 -11.25 1.79 14.22
C GLY A 82 -12.10 0.71 13.53
N PRO A 83 -13.35 1.01 13.12
CA PRO A 83 -14.25 0.01 12.55
C PRO A 83 -13.76 -0.61 11.23
N LEU A 84 -12.91 0.12 10.49
CA LEU A 84 -12.39 -0.32 9.20
C LEU A 84 -11.11 -1.16 9.32
N PHE A 85 -10.31 -0.95 10.36
CA PHE A 85 -8.96 -1.51 10.46
C PHE A 85 -8.82 -2.56 11.56
N ARG A 86 -9.73 -2.57 12.54
CA ARG A 86 -9.70 -3.51 13.67
C ARG A 86 -9.78 -4.97 13.23
N GLY A 87 -10.70 -5.31 12.33
CA GLY A 87 -10.85 -6.68 11.82
C GLY A 87 -9.54 -7.17 11.16
N PRO A 88 -9.06 -6.47 10.11
CA PRO A 88 -7.77 -6.73 9.50
C PRO A 88 -6.59 -6.84 10.48
N TRP A 89 -6.56 -5.95 11.48
CA TRP A 89 -5.49 -5.91 12.47
C TRP A 89 -5.47 -7.16 13.34
N LEU A 90 -6.62 -7.56 13.87
CA LEU A 90 -6.78 -8.73 14.73
C LEU A 90 -6.53 -10.03 13.96
N ASN A 91 -6.88 -10.07 12.67
CA ASN A 91 -6.63 -11.21 11.78
C ASN A 91 -5.16 -11.30 11.33
N GLY A 92 -4.31 -10.34 11.73
CA GLY A 92 -2.90 -10.33 11.33
C GLY A 92 -2.67 -10.00 9.85
N GLN A 93 -3.64 -9.36 9.19
CA GLN A 93 -3.58 -8.98 7.77
C GLN A 93 -2.66 -7.76 7.57
N ARG A 94 -1.38 -7.95 7.88
CA ARG A 94 -0.30 -6.98 7.72
C ARG A 94 0.45 -7.25 6.42
N CYS A 95 0.93 -6.19 5.80
CA CYS A 95 1.80 -6.28 4.64
C CYS A 95 2.88 -5.19 4.70
N ILE A 96 3.89 -5.32 3.85
CA ILE A 96 4.88 -4.28 3.60
C ILE A 96 4.89 -3.94 2.11
N LEU A 97 4.96 -2.65 1.81
CA LEU A 97 5.02 -2.14 0.45
C LEU A 97 6.44 -1.62 0.14
N PRO A 98 7.05 -2.00 -1.00
CA PRO A 98 8.33 -1.44 -1.43
C PRO A 98 8.14 -0.04 -2.01
N PHE A 99 8.81 0.95 -1.42
CA PHE A 99 8.79 2.34 -1.87
C PHE A 99 10.20 2.77 -2.26
N ALA A 100 10.35 3.43 -3.41
CA ALA A 100 11.56 4.21 -3.71
C ALA A 100 11.50 5.62 -3.10
N GLY A 101 10.29 6.08 -2.79
CA GLY A 101 10.00 7.38 -2.20
C GLY A 101 8.54 7.73 -2.37
N PHE A 102 8.11 8.86 -1.82
CA PHE A 102 6.74 9.35 -1.94
C PHE A 102 6.66 10.85 -2.05
N TYR A 103 5.52 11.33 -2.55
CA TYR A 103 5.26 12.76 -2.68
C TYR A 103 4.39 13.27 -1.53
N THR A 104 4.72 14.45 -1.03
CA THR A 104 3.90 15.19 -0.07
C THR A 104 3.72 16.62 -0.52
N TRP A 105 2.52 17.17 -0.30
CA TRP A 105 2.19 18.55 -0.63
C TRP A 105 2.18 19.41 0.62
N ARG A 106 2.84 20.55 0.57
CA ARG A 106 2.83 21.58 1.61
C ARG A 106 2.12 22.83 1.08
N LEU A 107 1.15 23.34 1.83
CA LEU A 107 0.53 24.63 1.54
C LEU A 107 1.56 25.73 1.82
N THR A 108 1.85 26.55 0.81
CA THR A 108 2.79 27.66 0.92
C THR A 108 2.09 28.93 1.43
N PRO A 109 2.83 29.92 1.96
CA PRO A 109 2.25 31.23 2.32
C PRO A 109 1.57 31.95 1.15
N ALA A 110 1.96 31.65 -0.09
CA ALA A 110 1.36 32.20 -1.30
C ALA A 110 0.08 31.47 -1.76
N GLY A 111 -0.41 30.49 -1.00
CA GLY A 111 -1.71 29.84 -1.23
C GLY A 111 -1.70 28.64 -2.18
N TYR A 112 -0.56 28.23 -2.75
CA TYR A 112 -0.47 27.03 -3.59
C TYR A 112 0.14 25.84 -2.84
N ARG A 113 -0.16 24.62 -3.31
CA ARG A 113 0.38 23.35 -2.78
C ARG A 113 1.67 22.97 -3.50
N GLN A 114 2.82 23.14 -2.84
CA GLN A 114 4.12 22.73 -3.36
C GLN A 114 4.33 21.21 -3.14
N PRO A 115 4.60 20.41 -4.19
CA PRO A 115 5.02 19.02 -4.03
C PRO A 115 6.48 18.92 -3.57
N TYR A 116 6.74 17.95 -2.70
CA TYR A 116 8.06 17.51 -2.25
C TYR A 116 8.18 16.01 -2.44
N PHE A 117 9.31 15.56 -2.95
CA PHE A 117 9.68 14.14 -2.97
C PHE A 117 10.46 13.80 -1.70
N VAL A 118 10.03 12.75 -1.00
CA VAL A 118 10.64 12.25 0.23
C VAL A 118 11.16 10.85 -0.05
N HIS A 119 12.43 10.62 0.25
CA HIS A 119 13.09 9.33 0.13
C HIS A 119 14.12 9.15 1.25
N VAL A 120 14.58 7.92 1.43
CA VAL A 120 15.64 7.62 2.39
C VAL A 120 17.00 7.83 1.73
N ASN A 121 17.89 8.58 2.37
CA ASN A 121 19.24 8.79 1.84
C ASN A 121 20.01 7.46 1.81
N GLY A 122 20.72 7.19 0.71
CA GLY A 122 21.50 5.97 0.54
C GLY A 122 20.70 4.67 0.35
N ARG A 123 19.36 4.76 0.20
CA ARG A 123 18.51 3.59 -0.08
C ARG A 123 17.65 3.84 -1.32
N SER A 124 17.68 2.90 -2.25
CA SER A 124 16.82 2.89 -3.44
C SER A 124 15.43 2.31 -3.16
N VAL A 125 15.28 1.53 -2.08
CA VAL A 125 14.02 0.97 -1.60
C VAL A 125 13.95 1.04 -0.07
N PHE A 126 12.77 1.32 0.46
CA PHE A 126 12.42 1.11 1.85
C PHE A 126 11.01 0.53 1.97
N ALA A 127 10.75 -0.17 3.08
CA ALA A 127 9.46 -0.78 3.35
C ALA A 127 8.52 0.21 4.07
N VAL A 128 7.27 0.28 3.61
CA VAL A 128 6.19 0.97 4.30
C VAL A 128 5.22 -0.06 4.86
N ALA A 129 4.91 0.04 6.15
CA ALA A 129 3.94 -0.84 6.80
C ALA A 129 2.52 -0.57 6.26
N GLY A 130 1.81 -1.65 5.94
CA GLY A 130 0.45 -1.62 5.45
C GLY A 130 -0.44 -2.62 6.20
N ILE A 131 -1.74 -2.37 6.10
CA ILE A 131 -2.79 -3.30 6.48
C ILE A 131 -3.59 -3.63 5.21
N TRP A 132 -4.05 -4.86 5.09
CA TRP A 132 -4.84 -5.30 3.94
C TRP A 132 -6.13 -5.98 4.41
N ASP A 133 -7.14 -5.97 3.55
CA ASP A 133 -8.37 -6.74 3.75
C ASP A 133 -8.70 -7.46 2.43
N ARG A 134 -9.59 -8.45 2.50
CA ARG A 134 -10.11 -9.15 1.33
C ARG A 134 -11.59 -8.83 1.20
N THR A 135 -11.97 -8.36 0.02
CA THR A 135 -13.36 -8.23 -0.38
C THR A 135 -13.52 -8.95 -1.71
N GLU A 136 -14.70 -9.48 -1.97
CA GLU A 136 -15.02 -10.17 -3.21
C GLU A 136 -16.24 -9.46 -3.78
N SER A 137 -16.16 -9.08 -5.06
CA SER A 137 -17.29 -8.48 -5.76
C SER A 137 -18.33 -9.54 -6.11
N ASP A 138 -19.55 -9.09 -6.44
CA ASP A 138 -20.60 -9.99 -6.93
C ASP A 138 -20.20 -10.76 -8.21
N ASP A 139 -19.24 -10.21 -8.98
CA ASP A 139 -18.69 -10.82 -10.19
C ASP A 139 -17.52 -11.81 -9.90
N GLY A 140 -17.14 -11.99 -8.62
CA GLY A 140 -16.08 -12.90 -8.19
C GLY A 140 -14.66 -12.33 -8.29
N ASP A 141 -14.52 -11.02 -8.55
CA ASP A 141 -13.23 -10.34 -8.51
C ASP A 141 -12.82 -10.08 -7.05
N VAL A 142 -11.53 -10.28 -6.76
CA VAL A 142 -10.91 -10.16 -5.42
C VAL A 142 -9.86 -9.05 -5.38
#